data_AF-A0A397IDL9-F1
#
_entry.id   AF-A0A397IDL9-F1
#
_cell.length_a   1.000
_cell.length_b   1.000
_cell.length_c   1.000
_cell.angle_alpha   90.00
_cell.angle_beta   90.00
_cell.angle_gamma   90.00
#
_symmetry.space_group_name_H-M   'P 1'
#
loop_
_entity.id
_entity.type
_entity.pdbx_description
1 polymer ?
#
loop_
_entity_poly.entity_id
_entity_poly.type
_entity_poly.pdbx_seq_one_letter_code
_entity_poly.pdbx_strand_id
1 'polypeptide(L)'
;MIFIVDELYEDSESPNFIKNNKITEVYLKWNKIYLLSRKENYEESDVTLLQESINEWAKLFIELFKEHSKFEFQFPKLHSWVFHICSSIREFGAINEYTTEIYESLHKDYVKKPYKLTNKKEIEKQIMKIIRRKAIIHWISDLCIFPPSIGFRFLFIRPVITESSSKEIPKTPIALKYSKKLYEFCIQNAEIYI
;
A
#
# COMPACT_ATOMS: atom_id res chain seq x y z
N MET A 1 1.59 5.05 -14.99
CA MET A 1 0.88 4.30 -16.04
C MET A 1 1.43 4.80 -17.36
N ILE A 2 2.03 3.89 -18.12
CA ILE A 2 2.80 4.13 -19.34
C ILE A 2 1.79 4.06 -20.49
N PHE A 3 1.39 5.20 -21.05
CA PHE A 3 0.58 5.21 -22.28
C PHE A 3 1.16 6.14 -23.36
N ILE A 4 2.32 6.77 -23.12
CA ILE A 4 2.87 7.86 -23.94
C ILE A 4 4.38 7.70 -24.14
N VAL A 5 4.90 6.47 -24.29
CA VAL A 5 6.37 6.29 -24.41
C VAL A 5 6.81 5.98 -25.84
N ASP A 6 5.95 5.44 -26.71
CA ASP A 6 6.44 4.86 -27.97
C ASP A 6 5.89 5.50 -29.27
N GLU A 7 5.38 6.74 -29.27
CA GLU A 7 4.85 7.39 -30.49
C GLU A 7 3.79 6.58 -31.28
N LEU A 8 3.24 5.49 -30.71
CA LEU A 8 2.30 4.57 -31.34
C LEU A 8 0.84 5.09 -31.41
N TYR A 9 0.61 6.35 -31.04
CA TYR A 9 -0.70 7.00 -31.07
C TYR A 9 -0.69 8.14 -32.10
N GLU A 10 -0.63 7.78 -33.38
CA GLU A 10 -1.11 8.68 -34.43
C GLU A 10 -2.64 8.73 -34.33
N ASP A 11 -3.24 9.91 -34.51
CA ASP A 11 -4.69 10.13 -34.53
C ASP A 11 -5.32 9.27 -35.65
N SER A 12 -5.62 8.01 -35.35
CA SER A 12 -6.30 7.12 -36.29
C SER A 12 -7.77 7.55 -36.38
N GLU A 13 -8.32 7.66 -37.58
CA GLU A 13 -9.74 7.93 -37.85
C GLU A 13 -10.67 6.77 -37.42
N SER A 14 -10.26 5.93 -36.47
CA SER A 14 -11.09 4.83 -35.98
C SER A 14 -12.24 5.38 -35.11
N PRO A 15 -13.47 4.87 -35.28
CA PRO A 15 -14.66 5.43 -34.62
C PRO A 15 -14.62 5.32 -33.09
N ASN A 16 -13.82 4.41 -32.54
CA ASN A 16 -13.68 4.19 -31.10
C ASN A 16 -12.39 4.85 -30.54
N PHE A 17 -11.76 5.77 -31.28
CA PHE A 17 -10.48 6.35 -30.84
C PHE A 17 -10.65 7.30 -29.64
N ILE A 18 -9.96 7.00 -28.53
CA ILE A 18 -9.94 7.88 -27.35
C ILE A 18 -8.90 8.98 -27.57
N LYS A 19 -9.33 10.23 -27.60
CA LYS A 19 -8.44 11.39 -27.69
C LYS A 19 -7.47 11.46 -26.51
N ASN A 20 -6.19 11.67 -26.79
CA ASN A 20 -5.13 11.79 -25.78
C ASN A 20 -5.45 12.84 -24.69
N ASN A 21 -6.02 13.99 -25.07
CA ASN A 21 -6.40 15.04 -24.12
C ASN A 21 -7.41 14.58 -23.06
N LYS A 22 -8.31 13.65 -23.40
CA LYS A 22 -9.28 13.09 -22.44
C LYS A 22 -8.62 12.10 -21.48
N ILE A 23 -7.67 11.31 -21.98
CA ILE A 23 -6.88 10.38 -21.17
C ILE A 23 -6.04 11.15 -20.16
N THR A 24 -5.37 12.23 -20.60
CA THR A 24 -4.57 13.08 -19.71
C THR A 24 -5.44 13.74 -18.64
N GLU A 25 -6.63 14.20 -18.98
CA GLU A 25 -7.59 14.75 -18.01
C GLU A 25 -7.95 13.75 -16.90
N VAL A 26 -8.34 12.53 -17.28
CA VAL A 26 -8.68 11.47 -16.33
C VAL A 26 -7.49 11.09 -15.46
N TYR A 27 -6.27 11.10 -16.02
CA TYR A 27 -5.05 10.88 -15.27
C TYR A 27 -4.75 12.00 -14.26
N LEU A 28 -4.93 13.26 -14.65
CA LEU A 28 -4.75 14.41 -13.76
C LEU A 28 -5.74 14.38 -12.59
N LYS A 29 -7.02 14.07 -12.86
CA LYS A 29 -8.03 13.88 -11.82
C LYS A 29 -7.67 12.73 -10.88
N TRP A 30 -7.18 11.61 -11.42
CA TRP A 30 -6.68 10.50 -10.59
C TRP A 30 -5.54 10.93 -9.67
N ASN A 31 -4.55 11.68 -10.18
CA ASN A 31 -3.44 12.16 -9.36
C ASN A 31 -3.92 13.07 -8.22
N LYS A 32 -4.92 13.92 -8.49
CA LYS A 32 -5.53 14.76 -7.46
C LYS A 32 -6.19 13.90 -6.37
N ILE A 33 -6.97 12.89 -6.74
CA ILE A 33 -7.58 11.92 -5.81
C ILE A 33 -6.49 11.19 -5.02
N TYR A 34 -5.42 10.75 -5.69
CA TYR A 34 -4.32 10.05 -5.05
C TYR A 34 -3.61 10.92 -4.00
N LEU A 35 -3.34 12.19 -4.31
CA LEU A 35 -2.76 13.13 -3.35
C LEU A 35 -3.69 13.37 -2.15
N LEU A 36 -5.00 13.54 -2.38
CA LEU A 36 -5.99 13.65 -1.31
C LEU A 36 -6.02 12.39 -0.44
N SER A 37 -5.91 11.22 -1.05
CA SER A 37 -5.92 9.91 -0.37
C SER A 37 -4.70 9.68 0.55
N ARG A 38 -3.61 10.42 0.35
CA ARG A 38 -2.36 10.29 1.12
C ARG A 38 -2.28 11.24 2.32
N LYS A 39 -3.31 12.06 2.57
CA LYS A 39 -3.37 12.95 3.73
C LYS A 39 -3.29 12.12 5.02
N GLU A 40 -2.52 12.60 6.00
CA GLU A 40 -2.34 11.91 7.29
C GLU A 40 -3.56 12.07 8.20
N ASN A 41 -4.21 13.23 8.18
CA ASN A 41 -5.36 13.54 9.02
C ASN A 41 -6.53 13.97 8.15
N TYR A 42 -7.68 13.32 8.34
CA TYR A 42 -8.91 13.62 7.60
C TYR A 42 -9.91 14.35 8.49
N GLU A 43 -10.43 15.48 8.02
CA GLU A 43 -11.68 16.05 8.49
C GLU A 43 -12.85 15.47 7.67
N GLU A 44 -14.07 15.53 8.19
CA GLU A 44 -15.24 14.99 7.47
C GLU A 44 -15.43 15.68 6.11
N SER A 45 -15.10 16.98 6.02
CA SER A 45 -15.10 17.76 4.78
C SER A 45 -14.11 17.23 3.73
N ASP A 46 -12.95 16.71 4.16
CA ASP A 46 -11.97 16.09 3.26
C ASP A 46 -12.50 14.76 2.72
N VAL A 47 -13.16 13.97 3.57
CA VAL A 47 -13.73 12.67 3.16
C VAL A 47 -14.87 12.88 2.17
N THR A 48 -15.71 13.90 2.37
CA THR A 48 -16.76 14.25 1.40
C THR A 48 -16.16 14.73 0.08
N LEU A 49 -15.15 15.60 0.12
CA LEU A 49 -14.45 16.08 -1.07
C LEU A 49 -13.79 14.93 -1.85
N LEU A 50 -13.20 13.98 -1.13
CA LEU A 50 -12.60 12.79 -1.72
C LEU A 50 -13.66 11.92 -2.42
N GLN A 51 -14.80 11.67 -1.77
CA GLN A 51 -15.89 10.90 -2.35
C GLN A 51 -16.45 11.56 -3.62
N GLU A 52 -16.66 12.86 -3.59
CA GLU A 52 -17.12 13.63 -4.76
C GLU A 52 -16.12 13.55 -5.92
N SER A 53 -14.83 13.74 -5.62
CA SER A 53 -13.76 13.64 -6.61
C SER A 53 -13.68 12.25 -7.22
N ILE A 54 -13.81 11.19 -6.41
CA ILE A 54 -13.83 9.79 -6.87
C ILE A 54 -15.03 9.53 -7.77
N ASN A 55 -16.21 10.00 -7.38
CA ASN A 55 -17.44 9.80 -8.16
C ASN A 55 -17.37 10.52 -9.52
N GLU A 56 -16.85 11.75 -9.54
CA GLU A 56 -16.65 12.52 -10.78
C GLU A 56 -15.65 11.81 -11.69
N TRP A 57 -14.51 11.40 -11.14
CA TRP A 57 -13.50 10.65 -11.88
C TRP A 57 -14.02 9.31 -12.40
N ALA A 58 -14.77 8.55 -11.59
CA ALA A 58 -15.31 7.26 -11.98
C ALA A 58 -16.30 7.39 -13.14
N LYS A 59 -17.15 8.43 -13.15
CA LYS A 59 -18.05 8.73 -14.27
C LYS A 59 -17.26 8.97 -15.56
N LEU A 60 -16.26 9.84 -15.52
CA LEU A 60 -15.40 10.14 -16.68
C LEU A 60 -14.65 8.90 -17.15
N PHE A 61 -14.08 8.13 -16.22
CA PHE A 61 -13.35 6.91 -16.52
C PHE A 61 -14.24 5.87 -17.21
N ILE A 62 -15.44 5.62 -16.68
CA ILE A 62 -16.38 4.67 -17.27
C ILE A 62 -16.81 5.15 -18.66
N GLU A 63 -17.15 6.43 -18.82
CA GLU A 63 -17.56 7.00 -20.11
C GLU A 63 -16.47 6.83 -21.18
N LEU A 64 -15.21 7.12 -20.86
CA LEU A 64 -14.11 7.02 -21.83
C LEU A 64 -13.83 5.59 -22.28
N PHE A 65 -13.88 4.63 -21.36
CA PHE A 65 -13.45 3.26 -21.64
C PHE A 65 -14.61 2.31 -21.92
N LYS A 66 -15.87 2.77 -21.89
CA LYS A 66 -17.07 1.92 -22.00
C LYS A 66 -17.04 1.03 -23.24
N GLU A 67 -16.68 1.61 -24.37
CA GLU A 67 -16.62 0.94 -25.67
C GLU A 67 -15.45 -0.06 -25.77
N HIS A 68 -14.45 0.07 -24.89
CA HIS A 68 -13.24 -0.74 -24.88
C HIS A 68 -13.30 -1.88 -23.85
N SER A 69 -14.23 -1.81 -22.91
CA SER A 69 -14.33 -2.76 -21.80
C SER A 69 -15.36 -3.85 -22.09
N LYS A 70 -14.88 -5.06 -22.38
CA LYS A 70 -15.74 -6.25 -22.56
C LYS A 70 -16.38 -6.76 -21.27
N PHE A 71 -15.91 -6.31 -20.11
CA PHE A 71 -16.24 -6.86 -18.78
C PHE A 71 -16.93 -5.85 -17.86
N GLU A 72 -17.56 -4.80 -18.42
CA GLU A 72 -18.33 -3.79 -17.66
C GLU A 72 -17.58 -3.16 -16.47
N PHE A 73 -16.24 -3.17 -16.50
CA PHE A 73 -15.39 -2.64 -15.42
C PHE A 73 -15.56 -3.32 -14.05
N GLN A 74 -15.84 -4.64 -14.03
CA GLN A 74 -15.88 -5.44 -12.81
C GLN A 74 -14.48 -5.70 -12.21
N PHE A 75 -13.71 -4.64 -11.97
CA PHE A 75 -12.42 -4.71 -11.31
C PHE A 75 -12.63 -4.59 -9.80
N PRO A 76 -12.30 -5.62 -8.99
CA PRO A 76 -12.46 -5.55 -7.53
C PRO A 76 -11.74 -4.34 -6.91
N LYS A 77 -10.61 -3.94 -7.48
CA LYS A 77 -9.86 -2.75 -7.05
C LYS A 77 -10.61 -1.46 -7.32
N LEU A 78 -11.24 -1.32 -8.48
CA LEU A 78 -12.03 -0.14 -8.82
C LEU A 78 -13.26 -0.06 -7.92
N HIS A 79 -13.94 -1.19 -7.71
CA HIS A 79 -15.08 -1.29 -6.80
C HIS A 79 -14.69 -0.88 -5.36
N SER A 80 -13.59 -1.43 -4.85
CA SER A 80 -13.08 -1.05 -3.53
C SER A 80 -12.76 0.44 -3.43
N TRP A 81 -12.21 1.04 -4.48
CA TRP A 81 -11.86 2.46 -4.49
C TRP A 81 -13.09 3.36 -4.51
N VAL A 82 -14.11 3.02 -5.29
CA VAL A 82 -15.32 3.84 -5.44
C VAL A 82 -16.24 3.74 -4.22
N PHE A 83 -16.42 2.54 -3.68
CA PHE A 83 -17.45 2.28 -2.67
C PHE A 83 -16.94 2.18 -1.25
N HIS A 84 -15.69 1.74 -1.04
CA HIS A 84 -15.22 1.37 0.29
C HIS A 84 -14.10 2.25 0.83
N ILE A 85 -13.47 3.10 0.01
CA ILE A 85 -12.31 3.86 0.51
C ILE A 85 -12.73 4.90 1.56
N CYS A 86 -13.79 5.66 1.31
CA CYS A 86 -14.27 6.67 2.26
C CYS A 86 -14.87 6.05 3.52
N SER A 87 -15.52 4.88 3.42
CA SER A 87 -15.98 4.15 4.62
C SER A 87 -14.78 3.63 5.43
N SER A 88 -13.76 3.10 4.75
CA SER A 88 -12.54 2.62 5.40
C SER A 88 -11.79 3.76 6.09
N ILE A 89 -11.73 4.94 5.49
CA ILE A 89 -11.08 6.11 6.11
C ILE A 89 -11.79 6.53 7.39
N ARG A 90 -13.13 6.50 7.41
CA ARG A 90 -13.91 6.84 8.61
C ARG A 90 -13.74 5.83 9.74
N GLU A 91 -13.62 4.55 9.42
CA GLU A 91 -13.54 3.47 10.41
C GLU A 91 -12.11 3.25 10.92
N PHE A 92 -11.12 3.28 10.02
CA PHE A 92 -9.74 2.88 10.30
C PHE A 92 -8.73 4.03 10.22
N GLY A 93 -9.15 5.24 9.84
CA GLY A 93 -8.25 6.38 9.68
C GLY A 93 -7.54 6.41 8.33
N ALA A 94 -6.39 7.08 8.26
CA ALA A 94 -5.70 7.31 7.00
C ALA A 94 -5.25 6.01 6.33
N ILE A 95 -5.37 5.97 4.99
CA ILE A 95 -5.05 4.78 4.18
C ILE A 95 -3.63 4.25 4.47
N ASN A 96 -2.69 5.17 4.71
CA ASN A 96 -1.28 4.87 4.95
C ASN A 96 -1.07 3.88 6.11
N GLU A 97 -1.91 3.95 7.14
CA GLU A 97 -1.73 3.19 8.37
C GLU A 97 -1.97 1.68 8.19
N TYR A 98 -2.85 1.30 7.27
CA TYR A 98 -3.18 -0.11 6.99
C TYR A 98 -2.58 -0.63 5.68
N THR A 99 -1.67 0.12 5.03
CA THR A 99 -0.96 -0.38 3.85
C THR A 99 0.07 -1.46 4.20
N THR A 100 0.27 -2.41 3.28
CA THR A 100 1.29 -3.45 3.43
C THR A 100 2.69 -3.00 2.99
N GLU A 101 2.87 -1.72 2.63
CA GLU A 101 4.13 -1.16 2.11
C GLU A 101 5.29 -1.33 3.10
N ILE A 102 5.02 -1.10 4.39
CA ILE A 102 6.00 -1.26 5.47
C ILE A 102 6.43 -2.73 5.57
N TYR A 103 5.46 -3.65 5.63
CA TYR A 103 5.76 -5.08 5.73
C TYR A 103 6.56 -5.59 4.51
N GLU A 104 6.15 -5.19 3.30
CA GLU A 104 6.87 -5.53 2.07
C GLU A 104 8.30 -4.98 2.06
N SER A 105 8.50 -3.76 2.55
CA SER A 105 9.82 -3.13 2.66
C SER A 105 10.69 -3.84 3.70
N LEU A 106 10.14 -4.17 4.88
CA LEU A 106 10.81 -4.95 5.90
C LEU A 106 11.20 -6.34 5.39
N HIS A 107 10.29 -7.03 4.71
CA HIS A 107 10.56 -8.34 4.12
C HIS A 107 11.66 -8.27 3.04
N LYS A 108 11.67 -7.22 2.21
CA LYS A 108 12.77 -6.97 1.27
C LYS A 108 14.10 -6.78 1.99
N ASP A 109 14.13 -5.97 3.05
CA ASP A 109 15.36 -5.53 3.70
C ASP A 109 15.96 -6.53 4.68
N TYR A 110 15.12 -7.24 5.44
CA TYR A 110 15.55 -8.15 6.49
C TYR A 110 15.52 -9.62 6.07
N VAL A 111 14.76 -9.97 5.03
CA VAL A 111 14.68 -11.36 4.56
C VAL A 111 15.32 -11.49 3.18
N LYS A 112 14.77 -10.86 2.14
CA LYS A 112 15.23 -11.08 0.75
C LYS A 112 16.69 -10.65 0.54
N LYS A 113 17.09 -9.47 1.01
CA LYS A 113 18.47 -8.97 0.87
C LYS A 113 19.47 -9.88 1.61
N PRO A 114 19.31 -10.17 2.92
CA PRO A 114 20.21 -11.08 3.63
C PRO A 114 20.22 -12.49 3.05
N TYR A 115 19.06 -13.03 2.65
CA TYR A 115 18.94 -14.35 2.03
C TYR A 115 19.83 -14.48 0.78
N LYS A 116 19.78 -13.48 -0.13
CA LYS A 116 20.62 -13.45 -1.33
C LYS A 116 22.12 -13.42 -1.04
N LEU A 117 22.53 -12.92 0.11
CA LEU A 117 23.93 -12.85 0.56
C LEU A 117 24.39 -14.13 1.26
N THR A 118 23.49 -15.07 1.57
CA THR A 118 23.85 -16.33 2.22
C THR A 118 24.40 -17.36 1.24
N ASN A 119 25.16 -18.33 1.75
CA ASN A 119 25.59 -19.50 0.99
C ASN A 119 24.53 -20.64 0.97
N LYS A 120 23.29 -20.35 1.39
CA LYS A 120 22.15 -21.28 1.51
C LYS A 120 22.33 -22.46 2.50
N LYS A 121 23.37 -22.48 3.33
CA LYS A 121 23.51 -23.41 4.46
C LYS A 121 23.16 -22.69 5.76
N GLU A 122 22.43 -23.32 6.69
CA GLU A 122 22.09 -22.72 8.00
C GLU A 122 21.55 -21.27 7.84
N ILE A 123 20.59 -21.08 6.92
CA ILE A 123 20.16 -19.77 6.39
C ILE A 123 19.76 -18.80 7.50
N GLU A 124 18.97 -19.28 8.47
CA GLU A 124 18.47 -18.46 9.58
C GLU A 124 19.60 -17.86 10.41
N LYS A 125 20.60 -18.69 10.78
CA LYS A 125 21.77 -18.22 11.54
C LYS A 125 22.56 -17.16 10.78
N GLN A 126 22.70 -17.32 9.47
CA GLN A 126 23.41 -16.36 8.63
C GLN A 126 22.65 -15.04 8.49
N ILE A 127 21.34 -15.11 8.24
CA ILE A 127 20.48 -13.91 8.17
C ILE A 127 20.56 -13.15 9.50
N MET A 128 20.42 -13.84 10.64
CA MET A 128 20.54 -13.21 11.97
C MET A 128 21.91 -12.55 12.18
N LYS A 129 23.00 -13.17 11.72
CA LYS A 129 24.35 -12.59 11.81
C LYS A 129 24.50 -11.34 10.94
N ILE A 130 23.94 -11.34 9.73
CA ILE A 130 23.97 -10.21 8.81
C ILE A 130 23.17 -9.03 9.37
N ILE A 131 21.96 -9.28 9.87
CA ILE A 131 21.10 -8.25 10.47
C ILE A 131 21.79 -7.63 11.69
N ARG A 132 22.36 -8.46 12.59
CA ARG A 132 23.10 -7.97 13.76
C ARG A 132 24.27 -7.06 13.38
N ARG A 133 25.05 -7.44 12.36
CA ARG A 133 26.15 -6.60 11.85
C ARG A 133 25.65 -5.28 11.29
N LYS A 134 24.56 -5.29 10.51
CA LYS A 134 23.93 -4.08 9.96
C LYS A 134 23.47 -3.14 11.07
N ALA A 135 22.86 -3.66 12.14
CA ALA A 135 22.43 -2.87 13.28
C ALA A 135 23.60 -2.21 14.03
N ILE A 136 24.71 -2.94 14.24
CA ILE A 136 25.92 -2.39 14.89
C ILE A 136 26.53 -1.26 14.05
N ILE A 137 26.64 -1.45 12.74
CA ILE A 137 27.20 -0.43 11.83
C ILE A 137 26.33 0.84 11.84
N HIS A 138 25.02 0.68 11.78
CA HIS A 138 24.09 1.81 11.87
C HIS A 138 24.27 2.57 13.19
N TRP A 139 24.32 1.85 14.32
CA TRP A 139 24.51 2.45 15.64
C TRP A 139 25.84 3.22 15.76
N ILE A 140 26.94 2.67 15.24
CA ILE A 140 28.24 3.37 15.20
C ILE A 140 28.17 4.62 14.32
N SER A 141 27.50 4.53 13.17
CA SER A 141 27.32 5.68 12.27
C SER A 141 26.55 6.82 12.94
N ASP A 142 25.48 6.51 13.67
CA ASP A 142 24.66 7.52 14.37
C ASP A 142 25.45 8.22 15.49
N LEU A 143 26.30 7.47 16.19
CA LEU A 143 27.19 8.02 17.23
C LEU A 143 28.25 8.97 16.67
N CYS A 144 28.75 8.75 15.45
CA CYS A 144 29.74 9.61 14.83
C CYS A 144 29.15 10.93 14.27
N ILE A 145 27.83 11.01 14.05
CA ILE A 145 27.16 12.18 13.47
C ILE A 145 26.81 13.24 14.54
N PHE A 146 26.63 12.85 15.81
CA PHE A 146 26.42 13.79 16.92
C PHE A 146 27.77 14.12 17.61
N PRO A 147 28.29 15.37 17.53
CA PRO A 147 29.53 15.72 18.20
C PRO A 147 29.38 15.68 19.73
N PRO A 148 30.40 15.22 20.47
CA PRO A 148 30.35 15.05 21.92
C PRO A 148 30.56 16.38 22.67
N SER A 149 29.73 17.40 22.41
CA SER A 149 29.87 18.72 23.06
C SER A 149 28.91 18.97 24.22
N ILE A 150 27.99 18.05 24.54
CA ILE A 150 27.14 18.18 25.72
C ILE A 150 27.18 16.87 26.48
N GLY A 151 27.96 16.86 27.56
CA GLY A 151 28.10 15.73 28.47
C GLY A 151 26.75 15.35 29.06
N PHE A 152 26.11 14.34 28.49
CA PHE A 152 24.95 13.69 29.09
C PHE A 152 25.19 12.19 29.17
N ARG A 153 25.16 11.73 30.42
CA ARG A 153 25.14 10.35 30.88
C ARG A 153 23.90 9.64 30.31
N PHE A 154 23.96 9.16 29.07
CA PHE A 154 22.93 8.28 28.53
C PHE A 154 23.21 6.85 28.98
N LEU A 155 22.31 6.34 29.84
CA LEU A 155 22.27 4.94 30.25
C LEU A 155 22.38 4.02 29.04
N PHE A 156 23.23 3.01 29.18
CA PHE A 156 23.31 1.83 28.35
C PHE A 156 21.93 1.30 27.95
N ILE A 157 21.46 1.63 26.74
CA ILE A 157 20.58 0.73 26.01
C ILE A 157 21.51 -0.14 25.16
N ARG A 158 22.03 -1.20 25.78
CA ARG A 158 22.46 -2.37 25.00
C ARG A 158 21.28 -2.73 24.10
N PRO A 159 21.43 -2.95 22.79
CA PRO A 159 20.39 -3.59 22.01
C PRO A 159 20.25 -5.00 22.57
N VAL A 160 19.32 -5.15 23.52
CA VAL A 160 18.88 -6.43 24.05
C VAL A 160 18.07 -7.07 22.93
N ILE A 161 18.77 -7.63 21.95
CA ILE A 161 18.28 -8.80 21.25
C ILE A 161 18.66 -9.96 22.16
N THR A 162 18.00 -10.05 23.33
CA THR A 162 17.99 -11.28 24.11
C THR A 162 17.57 -12.41 23.18
N GLU A 163 18.23 -13.56 23.31
CA GLU A 163 17.69 -14.82 22.84
C GLU A 163 16.26 -14.94 23.37
N SER A 164 15.27 -14.59 22.54
CA SER A 164 13.99 -15.25 22.65
C SER A 164 14.28 -16.67 22.20
N SER A 165 14.67 -17.51 23.17
CA SER A 165 14.36 -18.93 23.16
C SER A 165 13.02 -19.08 22.45
N SER A 166 13.00 -19.94 21.42
CA SER A 166 11.82 -20.32 20.66
C SER A 166 10.79 -20.93 21.61
N LYS A 167 10.10 -20.11 22.39
CA LYS A 167 8.80 -20.46 22.93
C LYS A 167 7.88 -20.48 21.72
N GLU A 168 7.36 -21.66 21.42
CA GLU A 168 6.32 -21.83 20.41
C GLU A 168 5.31 -20.70 20.56
N ILE A 169 5.21 -19.89 19.50
CA ILE A 169 4.17 -18.88 19.39
C ILE A 169 2.86 -19.67 19.49
N PRO A 170 1.96 -19.38 20.45
CA PRO A 170 0.67 -20.04 20.50
C PRO A 170 0.01 -19.81 19.14
N LYS A 171 -0.28 -20.90 18.42
CA LYS A 171 -0.97 -20.85 17.13
C LYS A 171 -2.20 -19.97 17.30
N THR A 172 -2.20 -18.80 16.69
CA THR A 172 -3.28 -17.82 16.75
C THR A 172 -4.56 -18.50 16.25
N PRO A 173 -5.59 -18.72 17.08
CA PRO A 173 -6.82 -19.34 16.61
C PRO A 173 -7.85 -18.27 16.23
N ILE A 174 -7.49 -17.26 15.42
CA ILE A 174 -8.42 -16.14 15.11
C ILE A 174 -8.39 -15.68 13.63
N ALA A 175 -7.39 -16.06 12.83
CA ALA A 175 -7.24 -15.54 11.46
C ALA A 175 -8.22 -16.09 10.39
N LEU A 176 -9.14 -16.99 10.75
CA LEU A 176 -10.02 -17.66 9.76
C LEU A 176 -11.52 -17.54 10.05
N LYS A 177 -11.94 -16.76 11.05
CA LYS A 177 -13.37 -16.55 11.34
C LYS A 177 -13.98 -15.30 10.68
N TYR A 178 -13.16 -14.36 10.23
CA TYR A 178 -13.62 -13.10 9.63
C TYR A 178 -13.94 -13.21 8.14
N SER A 179 -13.21 -14.02 7.36
CA SER A 179 -13.45 -14.10 5.91
C SER A 179 -14.81 -14.70 5.57
N LYS A 180 -15.27 -15.70 6.35
CA LYS A 180 -16.58 -16.34 6.14
C LYS A 180 -17.76 -15.41 6.48
N LYS A 181 -17.63 -14.62 7.56
CA LYS A 181 -18.62 -13.59 7.93
C LYS A 181 -18.69 -12.44 6.93
N LEU A 182 -17.54 -12.00 6.41
CA LEU A 182 -17.48 -10.99 5.34
C LEU A 182 -18.15 -11.49 4.05
N TYR A 183 -17.91 -12.75 3.67
CA TYR A 183 -18.53 -13.35 2.48
C TYR A 183 -20.05 -13.56 2.64
N GLU A 184 -20.50 -14.02 3.81
CA GLU A 184 -21.94 -14.17 4.14
C GLU A 184 -22.68 -12.81 4.15
N PHE A 185 -22.04 -11.74 4.66
CA PHE A 185 -22.59 -10.38 4.64
C PHE A 185 -22.70 -9.80 3.21
N CYS A 186 -21.72 -10.10 2.33
CA CYS A 186 -21.79 -9.69 0.92
C CYS A 186 -22.92 -10.39 0.14
N ILE A 187 -23.24 -11.66 0.46
CA ILE A 187 -24.34 -12.38 -0.21
C ILE A 187 -25.71 -11.87 0.24
N GLN A 188 -25.90 -11.61 1.54
CA GLN A 188 -27.18 -11.11 2.07
C GLN A 188 -27.59 -9.73 1.54
N ASN A 189 -26.61 -8.87 1.22
CA ASN A 189 -26.88 -7.54 0.66
C ASN A 189 -27.02 -7.55 -0.87
N ALA A 190 -26.60 -8.61 -1.56
CA ALA A 190 -26.75 -8.76 -3.00
C ALA A 190 -28.17 -9.22 -3.39
N GLU A 191 -28.87 -9.96 -2.53
CA GLU A 191 -30.26 -10.39 -2.75
C GLU A 191 -31.30 -9.25 -2.60
N ILE A 192 -30.89 -8.08 -2.09
CA ILE A 192 -31.77 -6.92 -1.88
C ILE A 192 -31.90 -6.06 -3.16
N TYR A 193 -31.08 -6.31 -4.19
CA TYR A 193 -31.01 -5.48 -5.41
C TYR A 193 -31.17 -6.24 -6.73
N ILE A 194 -31.87 -7.39 -6.73
CA ILE A 194 -32.42 -7.99 -7.97
C ILE A 194 -33.90 -7.64 -8.08
#